data_AF-A0A841BJN6-F1
#
_entry.id   AF-A0A841BJN6-F1
#
_cell.length_a   1.000
_cell.length_b   1.000
_cell.length_c   1.000
_cell.angle_alpha   90.00
_cell.angle_beta   90.00
_cell.angle_gamma   90.00
#
_symmetry.space_group_name_H-M   'P 1'
#
loop_
_entity.id
_entity.type
_entity.pdbx_description
1 polymer ?
#
loop_
_entity_poly.entity_id
_entity_poly.type
_entity_poly.pdbx_seq_one_letter_code
_entity_poly.pdbx_strand_id
1 'polypeptide(L)'
;MTYPGPHQQGPYQPGPQWVPPPPPREHQQTVRPGRVFIGIGIAIGAHLLTVLASWGLAVLVVQPSGASDYTNDSDRAGFFLMAALIGQVIVFIAALTVGIILTVRKDGGIGLGILIGWAVGLIITPVVGFGVCVSLISGTQL
;
A
#
# COMPACT_ATOMS: atom_id res chain seq x y z
N MET A 1 -87.79 -23.20 -29.50
CA MET A 1 -86.85 -22.70 -28.47
C MET A 1 -85.55 -23.44 -28.67
N THR A 2 -84.51 -22.75 -29.14
CA THR A 2 -83.20 -23.33 -29.46
C THR A 2 -82.23 -22.88 -28.37
N TYR A 3 -81.66 -23.83 -27.63
CA TYR A 3 -80.67 -23.52 -26.58
C TYR A 3 -79.34 -23.09 -27.23
N PRO A 4 -78.65 -22.04 -26.72
CA PRO A 4 -77.31 -21.71 -27.17
C PRO A 4 -76.34 -22.81 -26.73
N GLY A 5 -75.58 -23.35 -27.68
CA GLY A 5 -74.53 -24.33 -27.41
C GLY A 5 -73.37 -23.74 -26.60
N PRO A 6 -72.54 -24.59 -25.96
CA PRO A 6 -71.43 -24.15 -25.14
C PRO A 6 -70.37 -23.41 -25.97
N HIS A 7 -69.98 -22.23 -25.50
CA HIS A 7 -68.88 -21.46 -26.06
C HIS A 7 -67.58 -22.27 -25.92
N GLN A 8 -66.97 -22.67 -27.04
CA GLN A 8 -65.63 -23.24 -27.05
C GLN A 8 -64.66 -22.19 -26.51
N GLN A 9 -64.17 -22.41 -25.28
CA GLN A 9 -63.04 -21.65 -24.74
C GLN A 9 -61.83 -22.02 -25.59
N GLY A 10 -61.32 -21.05 -26.35
CA GLY A 10 -60.08 -21.22 -27.10
C GLY A 10 -58.90 -21.59 -26.18
N PRO A 11 -57.80 -22.11 -26.75
CA PRO A 11 -56.64 -22.52 -25.95
C PRO A 11 -56.14 -21.36 -25.09
N TYR A 12 -56.02 -21.62 -23.78
CA TYR A 12 -55.39 -20.71 -22.83
C TYR A 12 -53.97 -20.40 -23.33
N GLN A 13 -53.74 -19.17 -23.81
CA GLN A 13 -52.40 -18.66 -24.02
C GLN A 13 -51.89 -18.12 -22.68
N PRO A 14 -50.87 -18.73 -22.06
CA PRO A 14 -50.24 -18.14 -20.90
C PRO A 14 -49.71 -16.77 -21.31
N GLY A 15 -50.11 -15.72 -20.58
CA GLY A 15 -49.55 -14.39 -20.78
C GLY A 15 -48.02 -14.40 -20.64
N PRO A 16 -47.31 -13.39 -21.18
CA PRO A 16 -45.86 -13.33 -21.11
C PRO A 16 -45.39 -13.50 -19.67
N GLN A 17 -44.69 -14.61 -19.41
CA GLN A 17 -44.15 -14.93 -18.09
C GLN A 17 -43.17 -13.83 -17.71
N TRP A 18 -43.48 -13.07 -16.66
CA TRP A 18 -42.58 -12.05 -16.15
C TRP A 18 -41.29 -12.71 -15.67
N VAL A 19 -40.17 -12.36 -16.32
CA VAL A 19 -38.83 -12.78 -15.91
C VAL A 19 -38.21 -11.60 -15.16
N PRO A 20 -37.85 -11.73 -13.87
CA PRO A 20 -37.16 -10.67 -13.16
C PRO A 20 -35.88 -10.29 -13.90
N PRO A 21 -35.51 -9.00 -13.96
CA PRO A 21 -34.20 -8.62 -14.48
C PRO A 21 -33.12 -9.35 -13.65
N PRO A 22 -32.05 -9.85 -14.30
CA PRO A 22 -30.97 -10.47 -13.56
C PRO A 22 -30.44 -9.49 -12.51
N PRO A 23 -30.07 -9.98 -11.30
CA PRO A 23 -29.54 -9.11 -10.26
C PRO A 23 -28.36 -8.30 -10.82
N PRO A 24 -28.15 -7.05 -10.35
CA PRO A 24 -26.98 -6.27 -10.74
C PRO A 24 -25.76 -7.14 -10.55
N ARG A 25 -25.03 -7.41 -11.64
CA ARG A 25 -23.75 -8.11 -11.52
C ARG A 25 -22.86 -7.19 -10.71
N GLU A 26 -22.72 -7.46 -9.41
CA GLU A 26 -21.61 -6.92 -8.64
C GLU A 26 -20.38 -7.27 -9.45
N HIS A 27 -19.78 -6.26 -10.09
CA HIS A 27 -18.49 -6.44 -10.74
C HIS A 27 -17.52 -6.65 -9.57
N GLN A 28 -17.40 -7.90 -9.12
CA GLN A 28 -16.34 -8.36 -8.25
C GLN A 28 -15.07 -8.10 -9.03
N GLN A 29 -14.50 -6.93 -8.79
CA GLN A 29 -13.32 -6.46 -9.47
C GLN A 29 -12.19 -7.38 -9.03
N THR A 30 -11.86 -8.34 -9.88
CA THR A 30 -10.88 -9.37 -9.58
C THR A 30 -9.53 -8.71 -9.33
N VAL A 31 -8.93 -9.04 -8.18
CA VAL A 31 -7.61 -8.55 -7.81
C VAL A 31 -6.62 -9.03 -8.87
N ARG A 32 -5.95 -8.11 -9.55
CA ARG A 32 -4.97 -8.44 -10.59
C ARG A 32 -3.59 -8.52 -9.93
N PRO A 33 -2.90 -9.66 -9.98
CA PRO A 33 -1.63 -9.84 -9.28
C PRO A 33 -0.57 -8.82 -9.71
N GLY A 34 -0.51 -8.46 -11.00
CA GLY A 34 0.41 -7.44 -11.50
C GLY A 34 0.22 -6.06 -10.83
N ARG A 35 -1.02 -5.69 -10.49
CA ARG A 35 -1.31 -4.42 -9.80
C ARG A 35 -0.89 -4.45 -8.33
N VAL A 36 -0.98 -5.61 -7.68
CA VAL A 36 -0.48 -5.82 -6.32
C VAL A 36 1.04 -5.61 -6.29
N PHE A 37 1.78 -6.18 -7.25
CA PHE A 37 3.23 -6.01 -7.33
C PHE A 37 3.65 -4.55 -7.55
N ILE A 38 2.90 -3.77 -8.33
CA ILE A 38 3.14 -2.33 -8.47
C ILE A 38 3.01 -1.64 -7.11
N GLY A 39 1.93 -1.94 -6.36
CA GLY A 39 1.74 -1.38 -5.02
C GLY A 39 2.88 -1.75 -4.05
N ILE A 40 3.33 -3.00 -4.09
CA ILE A 40 4.48 -3.46 -3.30
C ILE A 40 5.74 -2.68 -3.69
N GLY A 41 6.01 -2.52 -4.99
CA GLY A 41 7.15 -1.76 -5.48
C GLY A 41 7.16 -0.30 -5.03
N ILE A 42 5.98 0.35 -5.03
CA ILE A 42 5.82 1.72 -4.52
C ILE A 42 6.16 1.79 -3.02
N ALA A 43 5.64 0.85 -2.23
CA ALA A 43 5.91 0.82 -0.79
C ALA A 43 7.40 0.59 -0.49
N ILE A 44 8.04 -0.37 -1.18
CA ILE A 44 9.49 -0.61 -1.06
C ILE A 44 10.28 0.65 -1.43
N GLY A 45 9.90 1.32 -2.53
CA GLY A 45 10.51 2.58 -2.94
C GLY A 45 10.41 3.67 -1.87
N ALA A 46 9.25 3.76 -1.19
CA ALA A 46 9.07 4.71 -0.09
C ALA A 46 10.00 4.42 1.10
N HIS A 47 10.13 3.15 1.52
CA HIS A 47 11.08 2.78 2.58
C HIS A 47 12.53 3.11 2.20
N LEU A 48 12.94 2.78 0.98
CA LEU A 48 14.29 3.08 0.49
C LEU A 48 14.56 4.58 0.45
N LEU A 49 13.59 5.36 -0.03
CA LEU A 49 13.69 6.82 -0.07
C LEU A 49 13.86 7.40 1.33
N THR A 50 13.11 6.90 2.32
CA THR A 50 13.28 7.31 3.72
C THR A 50 14.70 7.05 4.20
N VAL A 51 15.21 5.83 4.03
CA VAL A 51 16.56 5.46 4.49
C VAL A 51 17.62 6.33 3.83
N LEU A 52 17.56 6.50 2.51
CA LEU A 52 18.55 7.27 1.75
C LEU A 52 18.48 8.77 2.08
N ALA A 53 17.29 9.33 2.21
CA ALA A 53 17.12 10.74 2.58
C ALA A 53 17.63 11.00 4.00
N SER A 54 17.33 10.12 4.95
CA SER A 54 17.82 10.24 6.33
C SER A 54 19.34 10.09 6.41
N TRP A 55 19.92 9.17 5.64
CA TRP A 55 21.38 9.02 5.56
C TRP A 55 22.05 10.27 4.96
N GLY A 56 21.53 10.77 3.85
CA GLY A 56 22.04 12.00 3.22
C GLY A 56 21.93 13.20 4.16
N LEU A 57 20.80 13.37 4.86
CA LEU A 57 20.63 14.43 5.84
C LEU A 57 21.63 14.33 7.00
N ALA A 58 21.86 13.12 7.54
CA ALA A 58 22.82 12.93 8.62
C ALA A 58 24.25 13.33 8.21
N VAL A 59 24.68 12.96 7.00
CA VAL A 59 25.99 13.31 6.45
C VAL A 59 26.12 14.82 6.17
N LEU A 60 25.05 15.46 5.68
CA LEU A 60 25.07 16.88 5.32
C LEU A 60 24.95 17.81 6.53
N VAL A 61 24.17 17.44 7.54
CA VAL A 61 23.93 18.30 8.71
C VAL A 61 25.06 18.19 9.74
N VAL A 62 25.58 16.98 9.97
CA VAL A 62 26.66 16.76 10.94
C VAL A 62 28.01 16.84 10.22
N GLN A 63 28.49 18.07 10.10
CA GLN A 63 29.80 18.37 9.55
C GLN A 63 30.90 18.02 10.56
N PRO A 64 32.08 17.56 10.09
CA PRO A 64 33.22 17.31 10.98
C PRO A 64 33.67 18.64 11.60
N SER A 65 33.25 18.87 12.84
CA SER A 65 33.89 19.85 13.71
C SER A 65 35.16 19.19 14.23
N GLY A 66 36.31 19.87 14.23
CA GLY A 66 37.61 19.29 14.62
C GLY A 66 37.74 18.75 16.06
N ALA A 67 36.62 18.51 16.74
CA ALA A 67 36.49 17.69 17.93
C ALA A 67 36.55 16.19 17.57
N SER A 68 36.85 15.34 18.56
CA SER A 68 37.09 13.90 18.39
C SER A 68 36.05 13.22 17.50
N ASP A 69 36.53 12.46 16.51
CA ASP A 69 35.71 11.75 15.49
C ASP A 69 34.55 10.95 16.10
N TYR A 70 34.77 10.34 17.26
CA TYR A 70 33.78 9.53 17.97
C TYR A 70 32.47 10.26 18.30
N THR A 71 32.51 11.56 18.63
CA THR A 71 31.31 12.34 18.98
C THR A 71 30.49 12.66 17.72
N ASN A 72 31.18 13.00 16.63
CA ASN A 72 30.53 13.31 15.36
C ASN A 72 29.83 12.08 14.75
N ASP A 73 30.37 10.87 14.97
CA ASP A 73 29.79 9.63 14.45
C ASP A 73 28.55 9.17 15.21
N SER A 74 28.56 9.31 16.54
CA SER A 74 27.36 9.07 17.36
C SER A 74 26.25 10.06 17.02
N ASP A 75 26.59 11.32 16.73
CA ASP A 75 25.63 12.35 16.37
C ASP A 75 25.01 12.08 14.98
N ARG A 76 25.82 11.62 14.01
CA ARG A 76 25.33 11.17 12.69
C ARG A 76 24.37 10.00 12.81
N ALA A 77 24.71 8.98 13.59
CA ALA A 77 23.86 7.82 13.79
C ALA A 77 22.54 8.20 14.50
N GLY A 78 22.61 9.08 15.51
CA GLY A 78 21.44 9.61 16.20
C GLY A 78 20.52 10.43 15.29
N PHE A 79 21.10 11.33 14.48
CA PHE A 79 20.34 12.13 13.52
C PHE A 79 19.70 11.28 12.43
N PHE A 80 20.45 10.31 11.88
CA PHE A 80 19.93 9.32 10.94
C PHE A 80 18.72 8.58 11.52
N LEU A 81 18.86 8.05 12.73
CA LEU A 81 17.78 7.30 13.39
C LEU A 81 16.53 8.15 13.57
N MET A 82 16.68 9.40 14.05
CA MET A 82 15.55 10.30 14.24
C MET A 82 14.87 10.66 12.92
N ALA A 83 15.64 11.04 11.90
CA ALA A 83 15.11 11.36 10.58
C ALA A 83 14.42 10.14 9.94
N ALA A 84 14.99 8.95 10.10
CA ALA A 84 14.44 7.71 9.56
C ALA A 84 13.13 7.33 10.24
N LEU A 85 13.04 7.47 11.57
CA LEU A 85 11.81 7.23 12.33
C LEU A 85 10.69 8.19 11.90
N ILE A 86 10.99 9.49 11.79
CA ILE A 86 10.02 10.48 11.32
C ILE A 86 9.55 10.14 9.90
N GLY A 87 10.49 9.82 9.00
CA GLY A 87 10.16 9.41 7.64
C GLY A 87 9.30 8.15 7.61
N GLN A 88 9.55 7.16 8.47
CA GLN A 88 8.72 5.95 8.55
C GLN A 88 7.31 6.23 9.04
N VAL A 89 7.13 7.15 9.99
CA VAL A 89 5.80 7.59 10.42
C VAL A 89 5.05 8.26 9.26
N ILE A 90 5.73 9.10 8.47
CA ILE A 90 5.13 9.72 7.28
C ILE A 90 4.74 8.66 6.25
N VAL A 91 5.62 7.70 5.96
CA VAL A 91 5.35 6.59 5.04
C VAL A 91 4.19 5.74 5.54
N PHE A 92 4.08 5.49 6.85
CA PHE A 92 2.95 4.78 7.44
C PHE A 92 1.63 5.50 7.20
N ILE A 93 1.56 6.79 7.52
CA ILE A 93 0.35 7.60 7.31
C ILE A 93 -0.01 7.62 5.82
N ALA A 94 0.96 7.87 4.94
CA ALA A 94 0.74 7.88 3.49
C ALA A 94 0.26 6.51 2.96
N ALA A 95 0.91 5.42 3.38
CA ALA A 95 0.56 4.06 2.97
C ALA A 95 -0.84 3.66 3.44
N LEU A 96 -1.22 4.01 4.68
CA LEU A 96 -2.58 3.80 5.14
C LEU A 96 -3.58 4.64 4.34
N THR A 97 -3.33 5.93 4.19
CA THR A 97 -4.29 6.85 3.56
C THR A 97 -4.49 6.46 2.09
N VAL A 98 -3.41 6.33 1.33
CA VAL A 98 -3.43 5.96 -0.09
C VAL A 98 -3.87 4.51 -0.26
N GLY A 99 -3.35 3.59 0.55
CA GLY A 99 -3.69 2.17 0.50
C GLY A 99 -5.18 1.93 0.74
N ILE A 100 -5.76 2.55 1.77
CA ILE A 100 -7.20 2.46 2.06
C ILE A 100 -8.02 3.10 0.95
N ILE A 101 -7.69 4.33 0.51
CA ILE A 101 -8.44 5.03 -0.54
C ILE A 101 -8.47 4.21 -1.83
N LEU A 102 -7.31 3.70 -2.29
CA LEU A 102 -7.23 2.89 -3.52
C LEU A 102 -7.91 1.52 -3.36
N THR A 103 -7.95 0.97 -2.15
CA THR A 103 -8.68 -0.27 -1.87
C THR A 103 -10.19 -0.04 -1.92
N VAL A 104 -10.69 1.04 -1.32
CA VAL A 104 -12.12 1.41 -1.35
C VAL A 104 -12.57 1.77 -2.77
N ARG A 105 -11.71 2.42 -3.56
CA ARG A 105 -11.96 2.71 -4.98
C ARG A 105 -11.88 1.48 -5.90
N LYS A 106 -11.59 0.30 -5.35
CA LYS A 106 -11.46 -0.96 -6.08
C LYS A 106 -10.45 -0.88 -7.23
N ASP A 107 -9.28 -0.29 -7.02
CA ASP A 107 -8.25 -0.12 -8.07
C ASP A 107 -7.60 -1.43 -8.58
N GLY A 108 -8.18 -2.59 -8.27
CA GLY A 108 -7.77 -3.89 -8.79
C GLY A 108 -6.51 -4.46 -8.14
N GLY A 109 -6.17 -4.01 -6.93
CA GLY A 109 -5.11 -4.61 -6.09
C GLY A 109 -3.95 -3.69 -5.71
N ILE A 110 -3.86 -2.46 -6.24
CA ILE A 110 -2.75 -1.54 -5.93
C ILE A 110 -2.74 -1.15 -4.44
N GLY A 111 -3.88 -0.72 -3.90
CA GLY A 111 -4.00 -0.34 -2.49
C GLY A 111 -3.62 -1.47 -1.54
N LEU A 112 -4.08 -2.69 -1.83
CA LEU A 112 -3.68 -3.90 -1.11
C LEU A 112 -2.17 -4.15 -1.19
N GLY A 113 -1.59 -4.02 -2.39
CA GLY A 113 -0.14 -4.15 -2.60
C GLY A 113 0.67 -3.15 -1.79
N ILE A 114 0.24 -1.89 -1.69
CA ILE A 114 0.88 -0.86 -0.86
C ILE A 114 0.85 -1.26 0.62
N LEU A 115 -0.29 -1.72 1.13
CA LEU A 115 -0.43 -2.14 2.53
C LEU A 115 0.46 -3.35 2.86
N ILE A 116 0.49 -4.35 1.98
CA ILE A 116 1.36 -5.53 2.14
C ILE A 116 2.83 -5.12 2.08
N GLY A 117 3.21 -4.35 1.07
CA GLY A 117 4.59 -3.90 0.90
C GLY A 117 5.07 -3.06 2.08
N TRP A 118 4.20 -2.22 2.64
CA TRP A 118 4.50 -1.46 3.86
C TRP A 118 4.69 -2.36 5.07
N ALA A 119 3.82 -3.34 5.28
CA ALA A 119 3.92 -4.27 6.41
C ALA A 119 5.23 -5.10 6.36
N VAL A 120 5.62 -5.56 5.16
CA VAL A 120 6.91 -6.23 4.95
C VAL A 120 8.07 -5.27 5.19
N GLY A 121 7.96 -4.04 4.69
CA GLY A 121 8.96 -2.99 4.88
C GLY A 121 9.22 -2.66 6.35
N LEU A 122 8.21 -2.71 7.22
CA LEU A 122 8.39 -2.53 8.67
C LEU A 122 9.31 -3.58 9.31
N ILE A 123 9.37 -4.80 8.76
CA ILE A 123 10.24 -5.87 9.28
C ILE A 123 11.67 -5.69 8.76
N ILE A 124 11.81 -5.30 7.49
CA ILE A 124 13.11 -5.19 6.82
C ILE A 124 13.84 -3.89 7.23
N THR A 125 13.12 -2.78 7.37
CA THR A 125 13.70 -1.45 7.62
C THR A 125 14.55 -1.40 8.90
N PRO A 126 14.15 -1.98 10.04
CA PRO A 126 14.98 -2.00 11.25
C PRO A 126 16.32 -2.74 11.04
N VAL A 127 16.31 -3.85 10.28
CA VAL A 127 17.53 -4.61 9.98
C VAL A 127 18.49 -3.79 9.13
N VAL A 128 17.98 -3.14 8.08
CA VAL A 128 18.77 -2.26 7.21
C VAL A 128 19.25 -1.03 7.99
N GLY A 129 18.38 -0.39 8.76
CA GLY A 129 18.69 0.78 9.57
C GLY A 129 19.76 0.49 10.61
N PHE A 130 19.72 -0.67 11.25
CA PHE A 130 20.78 -1.12 12.16
C PHE A 130 22.12 -1.23 11.42
N GLY A 131 22.15 -1.85 10.24
CA GLY A 131 23.35 -1.94 9.41
C GLY A 131 23.92 -0.57 9.03
N VAL A 132 23.06 0.40 8.70
CA VAL A 132 23.46 1.78 8.41
C VAL A 132 24.02 2.46 9.65
N CYS A 133 23.38 2.33 10.82
CA CYS A 133 23.90 2.87 12.08
C CYS A 133 25.29 2.30 12.41
N VAL A 134 25.46 0.97 12.31
CA VAL A 134 26.76 0.32 12.54
C VAL A 134 27.81 0.83 11.55
N SER A 135 27.43 1.00 10.28
CA SER A 135 28.33 1.53 9.24
C SER A 135 28.74 2.97 9.51
N LEU A 136 27.81 3.83 9.98
CA LEU A 136 28.10 5.21 10.34
C LEU A 136 29.02 5.30 11.57
N ILE A 137 28.88 4.39 12.53
CA ILE A 137 29.71 4.34 13.74
C ILE A 137 31.09 3.74 13.45
N SER A 138 31.19 2.76 12.53
CA SER A 138 32.42 2.01 12.27
C SER A 138 33.24 2.54 11.10
N GLY A 139 32.61 3.26 10.16
CA GLY A 139 33.20 3.69 8.89
C GLY A 139 34.23 4.81 8.97
N THR A 140 34.51 5.35 10.16
CA THR A 140 35.48 6.43 10.43
C THR A 140 36.74 5.95 11.15
N GLN A 141 36.88 4.65 11.41
CA GLN A 141 38.06 4.04 12.05
C GLN A 141 39.21 3.71 11.05
N LEU A 142 39.15 4.17 9.80
CA LEU A 142 40.19 3.94 8.77
C LEU A 142 40.96 5.23 8.44
#